data_AF-A0A8C4VNG3-F1
#
_entry.id   AF-A0A8C4VNG3-F1
#
_cell.length_a   1.000
_cell.length_b   1.000
_cell.length_c   1.000
_cell.angle_alpha   90.00
_cell.angle_beta   90.00
_cell.angle_gamma   90.00
#
_symmetry.space_group_name_H-M   'P 1'
#
loop_
_entity.id
_entity.type
_entity.pdbx_description
1 polymer ?
#
loop_
_entity_poly.entity_id
_entity_poly.type
_entity_poly.pdbx_seq_one_letter_code
_entity_poly.pdbx_strand_id
1 'polypeptide(L)'
;MEGDGNARGSLPGKRSLGHGAEQQAAAVPMLPAMELAQEPEKAAPRGKSKNPNTYTVLSLVLSACVLTIILGCIFGLKPSCSRDVKTCKGRCFERTFGSCRCDRDCVELGNCCLDFQETCIQPAHIWTCNKFRCGEKRWPENRCSCSDDCVENKDCCVNYYIVCQGAKSWVEEKCEDINEPQCPPGFAKPPVLLFSLDGFRAEYLHTWSGLLPVISKLQKCGTYTPNMRPVYPTKTFPNHYTIVTGLYPESHGIIDNKIYDPHRNVSFTLKNAEKFNPQWYQGQPIWLTAMHQGLKAGTFFWPGSDVRINGTFPDLYRKYNGYVKHRVCVCVCVCVCVCVCMRARSFGRAIN
;
A
#
# COMPACT_ATOMS: atom_id res chain seq x y z
N MET A 1 61.14 -5.77 0.48
CA MET A 1 60.89 -5.02 1.72
C MET A 1 59.53 -5.48 2.23
N GLU A 2 59.40 -6.69 2.79
CA GLU A 2 60.08 -7.24 4.00
C GLU A 2 59.66 -6.45 5.24
N GLY A 3 59.28 -7.05 6.38
CA GLY A 3 59.24 -8.46 6.83
C GLY A 3 59.38 -8.48 8.36
N ASP A 4 59.38 -9.57 9.13
CA ASP A 4 58.83 -10.94 9.09
C ASP A 4 59.13 -11.55 10.50
N GLY A 5 58.65 -12.76 10.85
CA GLY A 5 58.93 -13.43 12.14
C GLY A 5 57.88 -13.17 13.23
N ASN A 6 57.11 -14.13 13.78
CA ASN A 6 57.06 -15.61 13.65
C ASN A 6 58.21 -16.43 14.28
N ALA A 7 57.95 -17.01 15.48
CA ALA A 7 58.49 -18.29 16.00
C ALA A 7 57.88 -18.61 17.41
N ARG A 8 57.79 -19.85 17.94
CA ARG A 8 57.78 -21.23 17.39
C ARG A 8 57.31 -22.24 18.49
N GLY A 9 56.60 -23.30 18.08
CA GLY A 9 56.86 -24.70 18.49
C GLY A 9 56.16 -25.28 19.74
N SER A 10 55.92 -26.61 19.85
CA SER A 10 56.14 -27.71 18.89
C SER A 10 55.28 -28.98 19.16
N LEU A 11 55.11 -29.75 18.08
CA LEU A 11 54.58 -31.12 17.85
C LEU A 11 55.26 -32.25 18.69
N PRO A 12 54.91 -33.58 18.60
CA PRO A 12 54.19 -34.30 17.52
C PRO A 12 53.24 -35.49 17.86
N GLY A 13 52.50 -35.97 16.83
CA GLY A 13 51.88 -37.31 16.75
C GLY A 13 51.40 -37.65 15.32
N LYS A 14 51.70 -38.85 14.78
CA LYS A 14 51.37 -39.31 13.39
C LYS A 14 50.19 -40.30 13.41
N ARG A 15 49.39 -40.56 12.36
CA ARG A 15 49.67 -41.09 10.98
C ARG A 15 48.39 -40.95 10.09
N SER A 16 48.47 -40.66 8.77
CA SER A 16 48.27 -41.60 7.62
C SER A 16 46.79 -42.09 7.39
N LEU A 17 46.15 -42.15 6.20
CA LEU A 17 46.53 -42.01 4.76
C LEU A 17 45.24 -41.81 3.87
N GLY A 18 45.34 -41.27 2.63
CA GLY A 18 44.29 -41.23 1.55
C GLY A 18 43.21 -40.13 1.71
N HIS A 19 42.71 -39.36 0.72
CA HIS A 19 42.38 -39.52 -0.73
C HIS A 19 41.25 -40.55 -1.02
N GLY A 20 40.16 -40.24 -1.75
CA GLY A 20 39.65 -38.95 -2.25
C GLY A 20 38.55 -39.07 -3.34
N ALA A 21 37.62 -38.08 -3.39
CA ALA A 21 36.64 -37.76 -4.46
C ALA A 21 35.40 -38.67 -4.74
N GLU A 22 34.28 -37.96 -4.98
CA GLU A 22 32.89 -38.32 -5.33
C GLU A 22 32.64 -39.28 -6.53
N GLN A 23 31.52 -40.05 -6.51
CA GLN A 23 30.30 -39.79 -7.34
C GLN A 23 29.13 -40.82 -7.21
N GLN A 24 27.91 -40.27 -7.05
CA GLN A 24 26.54 -40.64 -7.53
C GLN A 24 25.96 -42.10 -7.68
N ALA A 25 24.71 -42.23 -7.15
CA ALA A 25 23.47 -42.81 -7.76
C ALA A 25 23.02 -44.30 -7.59
N ALA A 26 21.73 -44.53 -7.95
CA ALA A 26 20.93 -45.78 -8.08
C ALA A 26 20.18 -46.36 -6.83
N ALA A 27 19.17 -47.23 -7.07
CA ALA A 27 18.15 -47.69 -6.09
C ALA A 27 17.39 -48.98 -6.54
N VAL A 28 16.41 -49.47 -5.74
CA VAL A 28 15.43 -50.61 -6.02
C VAL A 28 16.08 -52.02 -5.83
N PRO A 29 15.43 -53.15 -5.36
CA PRO A 29 14.07 -53.68 -5.64
C PRO A 29 13.24 -54.31 -4.46
N MET A 30 12.23 -55.14 -4.78
CA MET A 30 11.14 -55.69 -3.91
C MET A 30 10.96 -57.25 -3.99
N LEU A 31 9.97 -57.78 -3.22
CA LEU A 31 9.31 -59.14 -3.29
C LEU A 31 10.15 -60.33 -2.78
N PRO A 32 9.59 -61.55 -2.52
CA PRO A 32 8.20 -62.09 -2.56
C PRO A 32 7.65 -62.51 -1.15
N ALA A 33 6.54 -63.23 -0.87
CA ALA A 33 5.22 -63.51 -1.51
C ALA A 33 4.19 -64.07 -0.44
N MET A 34 3.55 -65.25 -0.63
CA MET A 34 2.53 -65.89 0.24
C MET A 34 2.59 -67.44 0.15
N GLU A 35 2.10 -68.17 1.17
CA GLU A 35 1.68 -69.58 1.04
C GLU A 35 0.55 -69.96 2.04
N LEU A 36 -0.13 -71.10 1.83
CA LEU A 36 -1.37 -71.55 2.52
C LEU A 36 -1.18 -72.91 3.24
N ALA A 37 -1.89 -73.12 4.35
CA ALA A 37 -2.00 -74.43 5.02
C ALA A 37 -3.39 -74.60 5.69
N GLN A 38 -3.80 -75.84 5.98
CA GLN A 38 -5.17 -76.21 6.39
C GLN A 38 -5.32 -76.58 7.88
N GLU A 39 -6.58 -76.56 8.35
CA GLU A 39 -7.10 -76.97 9.68
C GLU A 39 -6.76 -78.42 10.08
N PRO A 40 -6.93 -78.78 11.37
CA PRO A 40 -8.03 -79.70 11.67
C PRO A 40 -8.87 -79.38 12.94
N GLU A 41 -10.10 -79.93 12.94
CA GLU A 41 -11.22 -79.71 13.86
C GLU A 41 -10.96 -79.81 15.39
N LYS A 42 -11.86 -79.14 16.15
CA LYS A 42 -12.43 -79.73 17.38
C LYS A 42 -13.88 -79.34 17.64
N ALA A 43 -14.65 -80.26 18.24
CA ALA A 43 -16.11 -80.26 18.23
C ALA A 43 -16.79 -79.32 19.26
N ALA A 44 -18.05 -78.97 18.98
CA ALA A 44 -18.86 -78.04 19.77
C ALA A 44 -19.85 -78.71 20.75
N PRO A 45 -20.22 -78.04 21.86
CA PRO A 45 -21.40 -78.37 22.67
C PRO A 45 -22.67 -77.65 22.17
N ARG A 46 -23.83 -78.33 22.18
CA ARG A 46 -25.11 -77.79 21.69
C ARG A 46 -25.72 -76.73 22.64
N GLY A 47 -25.98 -75.54 22.12
CA GLY A 47 -26.87 -74.53 22.73
C GLY A 47 -28.26 -74.52 22.08
N LYS A 48 -29.33 -74.46 22.89
CA LYS A 48 -30.74 -74.61 22.45
C LYS A 48 -31.17 -73.60 21.38
N SER A 49 -31.92 -74.06 20.38
CA SER A 49 -32.56 -73.25 19.34
C SER A 49 -33.39 -72.09 19.91
N LYS A 50 -33.31 -70.92 19.27
CA LYS A 50 -34.16 -69.73 19.52
C LYS A 50 -34.66 -69.21 18.17
N ASN A 51 -35.92 -68.75 18.14
CA ASN A 51 -36.60 -68.42 16.88
C ASN A 51 -35.94 -67.25 16.11
N PRO A 52 -35.84 -67.33 14.76
CA PRO A 52 -35.15 -66.32 13.95
C PRO A 52 -35.79 -64.94 14.00
N ASN A 53 -37.13 -64.86 14.10
CA ASN A 53 -37.86 -63.59 14.16
C ASN A 53 -37.49 -62.70 15.37
N THR A 54 -36.95 -63.26 16.44
CA THR A 54 -36.56 -62.46 17.62
C THR A 54 -35.39 -61.52 17.32
N TYR A 55 -34.44 -61.95 16.48
CA TYR A 55 -33.25 -61.17 16.13
C TYR A 55 -33.54 -60.10 15.06
N THR A 56 -34.40 -60.38 14.07
CA THR A 56 -34.81 -59.37 13.09
C THR A 56 -35.63 -58.26 13.73
N VAL A 57 -36.56 -58.58 14.64
CA VAL A 57 -37.32 -57.56 15.38
C VAL A 57 -36.40 -56.71 16.27
N LEU A 58 -35.48 -57.32 17.04
CA LEU A 58 -34.51 -56.56 17.84
C LEU A 58 -33.59 -55.67 16.99
N SER A 59 -33.13 -56.16 15.83
CA SER A 59 -32.30 -55.38 14.91
C SER A 59 -33.06 -54.20 14.30
N LEU A 60 -34.32 -54.38 13.89
CA LEU A 60 -35.17 -53.30 13.38
C LEU A 60 -35.50 -52.26 14.45
N VAL A 61 -35.79 -52.67 15.69
CA VAL A 61 -36.03 -51.73 16.81
C VAL A 61 -34.77 -50.94 17.15
N LEU A 62 -33.59 -51.58 17.19
CA LEU A 62 -32.33 -50.88 17.41
C LEU A 62 -32.00 -49.92 16.27
N SER A 63 -32.23 -50.32 15.01
CA SER A 63 -32.04 -49.46 13.84
C SER A 63 -32.97 -48.24 13.88
N ALA A 64 -34.25 -48.44 14.22
CA ALA A 64 -35.22 -47.36 14.38
C ALA A 64 -34.83 -46.39 15.50
N CYS A 65 -34.41 -46.90 16.67
CA CYS A 65 -33.94 -46.06 17.78
C CYS A 65 -32.66 -45.27 17.44
N VAL A 66 -31.72 -45.87 16.71
CA VAL A 66 -30.52 -45.15 16.24
C VAL A 66 -30.90 -44.08 15.21
N LEU A 67 -31.84 -44.36 14.30
CA LEU A 67 -32.35 -43.37 13.34
C LEU A 67 -33.10 -42.23 14.02
N THR A 68 -33.95 -42.48 15.02
CA THR A 68 -34.65 -41.41 15.74
C THR A 68 -33.72 -40.58 16.62
N ILE A 69 -32.65 -41.18 17.18
CA ILE A 69 -31.59 -40.43 17.87
C ILE A 69 -30.81 -39.57 16.87
N ILE A 70 -30.40 -40.10 15.71
CA ILE A 70 -29.67 -39.34 14.68
C ILE A 70 -30.53 -38.19 14.14
N LEU A 71 -31.80 -38.44 13.81
CA LEU A 71 -32.74 -37.39 13.39
C LEU A 71 -33.01 -36.39 14.53
N GLY A 72 -33.11 -36.86 15.78
CA GLY A 72 -33.22 -36.02 16.97
C GLY A 72 -32.00 -35.12 17.18
N CYS A 73 -30.78 -35.60 16.88
CA CYS A 73 -29.59 -34.77 16.88
C CYS A 73 -29.59 -33.78 15.72
N ILE A 74 -29.92 -34.21 14.49
CA ILE A 74 -29.90 -33.35 13.29
C ILE A 74 -30.95 -32.21 13.36
N PHE A 75 -32.17 -32.51 13.85
CA PHE A 75 -33.26 -31.53 13.92
C PHE A 75 -33.39 -30.86 15.30
N GLY A 76 -32.97 -31.52 16.37
CA GLY A 76 -32.97 -30.98 17.74
C GLY A 76 -31.78 -30.07 18.01
N LEU A 77 -30.59 -30.38 17.47
CA LEU A 77 -29.50 -29.40 17.36
C LEU A 77 -29.75 -28.47 16.18
N LYS A 78 -30.86 -27.71 16.22
CA LYS A 78 -30.89 -26.41 15.53
C LYS A 78 -29.71 -25.61 16.07
N PRO A 79 -28.67 -25.29 15.27
CA PRO A 79 -27.68 -24.32 15.71
C PRO A 79 -28.44 -23.01 15.83
N SER A 80 -28.56 -22.47 17.05
CA SER A 80 -29.24 -21.18 17.27
C SER A 80 -28.33 -20.02 16.83
N CYS A 81 -27.93 -20.07 15.55
CA CYS A 81 -27.14 -19.08 14.85
C CYS A 81 -27.99 -17.86 14.43
N SER A 82 -29.06 -17.57 15.18
CA SER A 82 -29.63 -16.22 15.28
C SER A 82 -28.70 -15.32 16.12
N ARG A 83 -27.40 -15.33 15.80
CA ARG A 83 -26.45 -14.34 16.29
C ARG A 83 -26.59 -13.14 15.38
N ASP A 84 -27.34 -12.14 15.83
CA ASP A 84 -27.07 -10.76 15.41
C ASP A 84 -25.57 -10.54 15.61
N VAL A 85 -24.84 -10.36 14.51
CA VAL A 85 -23.40 -10.11 14.56
C VAL A 85 -23.24 -8.66 15.00
N LYS A 86 -23.29 -8.45 16.33
CA LYS A 86 -23.28 -7.14 16.97
C LYS A 86 -21.98 -6.38 16.62
N THR A 87 -22.01 -5.66 15.50
CA THR A 87 -20.95 -4.77 15.00
C THR A 87 -20.71 -3.61 15.98
N CYS A 88 -19.53 -2.99 15.91
CA CYS A 88 -19.23 -1.72 16.57
C CYS A 88 -19.73 -0.49 15.82
N LYS A 89 -20.30 -0.64 14.62
CA LYS A 89 -20.84 0.48 13.82
C LYS A 89 -21.85 1.29 14.63
N GLY A 90 -21.63 2.60 14.69
CA GLY A 90 -22.47 3.55 15.46
C GLY A 90 -22.18 3.65 16.96
N ARG A 91 -21.48 2.66 17.56
CA ARG A 91 -21.23 2.56 19.01
C ARG A 91 -19.75 2.42 19.41
N CYS A 92 -18.85 2.95 18.59
CA CYS A 92 -17.42 3.00 18.92
C CYS A 92 -17.18 3.78 20.22
N PHE A 93 -16.40 3.16 21.11
CA PHE A 93 -16.04 3.65 22.44
C PHE A 93 -17.20 3.78 23.45
N GLU A 94 -18.38 3.25 23.13
CA GLU A 94 -19.53 3.19 24.02
C GLU A 94 -19.56 1.85 24.80
N ARG A 95 -19.80 1.93 26.12
CA ARG A 95 -19.91 0.75 27.00
C ARG A 95 -21.26 0.06 26.82
N THR A 96 -21.24 -1.19 26.37
CA THR A 96 -22.45 -2.02 26.14
C THR A 96 -22.46 -3.27 27.00
N PHE A 97 -23.58 -3.54 27.67
CA PHE A 97 -23.81 -4.77 28.43
C PHE A 97 -24.52 -5.83 27.55
N GLY A 98 -24.26 -7.13 27.77
CA GLY A 98 -24.90 -8.21 27.02
C GLY A 98 -24.45 -8.36 25.56
N SER A 99 -23.20 -7.96 25.25
CA SER A 99 -22.59 -8.10 23.92
C SER A 99 -21.07 -8.13 24.00
N CYS A 100 -20.42 -8.40 22.87
CA CYS A 100 -19.03 -7.98 22.66
C CYS A 100 -18.91 -6.44 22.81
N ARG A 101 -17.74 -5.99 23.28
CA ARG A 101 -17.45 -4.58 23.59
C ARG A 101 -16.82 -3.86 22.40
N CYS A 102 -16.90 -2.53 22.43
CA CYS A 102 -16.42 -1.62 21.37
C CYS A 102 -15.61 -0.45 21.93
N ASP A 103 -15.11 -0.59 23.16
CA ASP A 103 -14.34 0.40 23.90
C ASP A 103 -12.92 -0.10 24.18
N ARG A 104 -12.01 0.79 24.59
CA ARG A 104 -10.57 0.50 24.62
C ARG A 104 -10.21 -0.68 25.55
N ASP A 105 -10.96 -0.91 26.62
CA ASP A 105 -10.77 -2.03 27.55
C ASP A 105 -11.01 -3.42 26.89
N CYS A 106 -11.73 -3.49 25.76
CA CYS A 106 -12.13 -4.78 25.16
C CYS A 106 -10.95 -5.64 24.70
N VAL A 107 -9.81 -5.00 24.42
CA VAL A 107 -8.58 -5.64 23.95
C VAL A 107 -7.93 -6.43 25.07
N GLU A 108 -7.80 -5.82 26.25
CA GLU A 108 -7.26 -6.47 27.46
C GLU A 108 -8.20 -7.58 27.97
N LEU A 109 -9.51 -7.38 27.81
CA LEU A 109 -10.54 -8.34 28.21
C LEU A 109 -10.86 -9.42 27.16
N GLY A 110 -10.18 -9.41 26.01
CA GLY A 110 -10.35 -10.39 24.93
C GLY A 110 -11.77 -10.48 24.35
N ASN A 111 -12.61 -9.45 24.53
CA ASN A 111 -14.06 -9.50 24.26
C ASN A 111 -14.56 -8.41 23.31
N CYS A 112 -13.66 -7.81 22.52
CA CYS A 112 -14.01 -6.94 21.40
C CYS A 112 -14.96 -7.62 20.40
N CYS A 113 -15.76 -6.83 19.70
CA CYS A 113 -16.42 -7.29 18.49
C CYS A 113 -15.40 -7.46 17.35
N LEU A 114 -15.68 -8.38 16.42
CA LEU A 114 -14.76 -8.76 15.34
C LEU A 114 -14.35 -7.57 14.45
N ASP A 115 -15.20 -6.56 14.32
CA ASP A 115 -14.99 -5.36 13.52
C ASP A 115 -14.41 -4.17 14.31
N PHE A 116 -14.20 -4.28 15.63
CA PHE A 116 -13.74 -3.15 16.47
C PHE A 116 -12.50 -2.44 15.92
N GLN A 117 -11.51 -3.22 15.46
CA GLN A 117 -10.26 -2.66 14.93
C GLN A 117 -10.49 -1.87 13.62
N GLU A 118 -11.35 -2.36 12.73
CA GLU A 118 -11.61 -1.73 11.43
C GLU A 118 -12.59 -0.56 11.52
N THR A 119 -13.59 -0.67 12.40
CA THR A 119 -14.68 0.30 12.58
C THR A 119 -14.30 1.44 13.53
N CYS A 120 -13.43 1.20 14.54
CA CYS A 120 -13.15 2.18 15.60
C CYS A 120 -11.68 2.64 15.70
N ILE A 121 -10.69 1.80 15.34
CA ILE A 121 -9.27 2.13 15.54
C ILE A 121 -8.58 2.56 14.24
N GLN A 122 -8.72 1.80 13.15
CA GLN A 122 -8.14 2.14 11.84
C GLN A 122 -8.55 3.52 11.27
N PRO A 123 -9.78 4.05 11.46
CA PRO A 123 -10.21 5.34 10.91
C PRO A 123 -9.32 6.55 11.29
N ALA A 124 -8.67 6.53 12.46
CA ALA A 124 -7.73 7.56 12.91
C ALA A 124 -6.39 7.55 12.14
N HIS A 125 -6.13 6.53 11.33
CA HIS A 125 -4.84 6.25 10.69
C HIS A 125 -4.92 6.09 9.16
N ILE A 126 -6.11 5.85 8.60
CA ILE A 126 -6.35 5.68 7.15
C ILE A 126 -7.00 6.93 6.52
N TRP A 127 -6.86 7.06 5.20
CA TRP A 127 -7.41 8.18 4.41
C TRP A 127 -8.49 7.71 3.42
N THR A 128 -9.19 6.63 3.76
CA THR A 128 -10.08 5.89 2.86
C THR A 128 -11.28 5.32 3.60
N CYS A 129 -12.43 5.30 2.92
CA CYS A 129 -13.59 4.50 3.31
C CYS A 129 -13.39 3.02 2.95
N ASN A 130 -14.06 2.17 3.71
CA ASN A 130 -14.30 0.74 3.45
C ASN A 130 -15.80 0.47 3.67
N LYS A 131 -16.28 -0.77 3.46
CA LYS A 131 -17.71 -1.11 3.62
C LYS A 131 -18.25 -0.91 5.04
N PHE A 132 -17.40 -0.96 6.07
CA PHE A 132 -17.80 -0.78 7.47
C PHE A 132 -17.96 0.71 7.84
N ARG A 133 -17.14 1.58 7.23
CA ARG A 133 -17.13 3.04 7.46
C ARG A 133 -18.23 3.83 6.75
N CYS A 134 -18.87 3.30 5.71
CA CYS A 134 -19.93 4.03 5.00
C CYS A 134 -21.16 4.26 5.89
N GLY A 135 -21.55 5.51 6.13
CA GLY A 135 -22.55 5.85 7.14
C GLY A 135 -22.03 5.60 8.57
N GLU A 136 -20.76 5.94 8.84
CA GLU A 136 -20.21 5.95 10.20
C GLU A 136 -20.73 7.14 11.02
N LYS A 137 -20.73 6.98 12.35
CA LYS A 137 -20.89 8.09 13.29
C LYS A 137 -19.62 8.94 13.23
N ARG A 138 -19.76 10.25 12.93
CA ARG A 138 -18.65 11.21 12.83
C ARG A 138 -17.79 11.19 14.11
N TRP A 139 -16.47 11.01 13.97
CA TRP A 139 -15.51 10.92 15.08
C TRP A 139 -14.33 11.90 14.90
N PRO A 140 -14.01 12.76 15.89
CA PRO A 140 -12.96 13.79 15.75
C PRO A 140 -11.53 13.29 15.55
N GLU A 141 -11.23 12.04 15.92
CA GLU A 141 -9.90 11.43 15.69
C GLU A 141 -9.69 10.97 14.22
N ASN A 142 -10.76 10.91 13.40
CA ASN A 142 -10.70 10.43 12.02
C ASN A 142 -9.97 11.44 11.09
N ARG A 143 -9.19 10.93 10.12
CA ARG A 143 -8.43 11.77 9.18
C ARG A 143 -9.27 12.39 8.06
N CYS A 144 -10.39 11.75 7.78
CA CYS A 144 -11.43 12.12 6.82
C CYS A 144 -12.66 11.30 7.18
N SER A 145 -13.86 11.79 6.89
CA SER A 145 -15.10 11.12 7.26
C SER A 145 -15.65 10.21 6.15
N CYS A 146 -16.47 9.25 6.56
CA CYS A 146 -17.31 8.43 5.68
C CYS A 146 -18.79 8.45 6.09
N SER A 147 -19.15 9.38 6.98
CA SER A 147 -20.52 9.75 7.36
C SER A 147 -21.25 10.44 6.22
N ASP A 148 -22.59 10.42 6.26
CA ASP A 148 -23.42 10.97 5.18
C ASP A 148 -23.35 12.51 5.09
N ASP A 149 -22.95 13.17 6.19
CA ASP A 149 -22.70 14.62 6.26
C ASP A 149 -21.32 15.06 5.71
N CYS A 150 -20.45 14.13 5.27
CA CYS A 150 -19.08 14.47 4.90
C CYS A 150 -18.98 15.38 3.68
N VAL A 151 -19.99 15.35 2.81
CA VAL A 151 -20.05 16.15 1.57
C VAL A 151 -20.30 17.63 1.89
N GLU A 152 -21.21 17.90 2.83
CA GLU A 152 -21.53 19.25 3.31
C GLU A 152 -20.35 19.84 4.09
N ASN A 153 -19.75 19.03 4.99
CA ASN A 153 -18.56 19.39 5.77
C ASN A 153 -17.25 19.43 4.94
N LYS A 154 -17.29 18.93 3.69
CA LYS A 154 -16.15 18.88 2.74
C LYS A 154 -14.94 18.11 3.24
N ASP A 155 -15.17 17.08 4.07
CA ASP A 155 -14.14 16.28 4.72
C ASP A 155 -14.21 14.77 4.42
N CYS A 156 -14.98 14.38 3.39
CA CYS A 156 -15.03 13.00 2.90
C CYS A 156 -13.64 12.44 2.57
N CYS A 157 -13.44 11.14 2.84
CA CYS A 157 -12.28 10.43 2.32
C CYS A 157 -12.29 10.32 0.78
N VAL A 158 -11.11 10.25 0.17
CA VAL A 158 -10.90 10.35 -1.29
C VAL A 158 -11.72 9.35 -2.12
N ASN A 159 -12.02 8.17 -1.56
CA ASN A 159 -12.81 7.11 -2.20
C ASN A 159 -14.25 7.01 -1.68
N TYR A 160 -14.79 8.01 -0.99
CA TYR A 160 -16.16 8.00 -0.43
C TYR A 160 -17.22 7.68 -1.48
N TYR A 161 -17.26 8.43 -2.59
CA TYR A 161 -18.25 8.20 -3.65
C TYR A 161 -18.15 6.80 -4.26
N ILE A 162 -16.93 6.28 -4.40
CA ILE A 162 -16.67 4.95 -4.98
C ILE A 162 -17.19 3.84 -4.05
N VAL A 163 -16.84 3.92 -2.76
CA VAL A 163 -17.10 2.82 -1.80
C VAL A 163 -18.50 2.91 -1.18
N CYS A 164 -19.04 4.12 -1.00
CA CYS A 164 -20.28 4.36 -0.24
C CYS A 164 -21.46 4.79 -1.13
N GLN A 165 -21.22 5.44 -2.27
CA GLN A 165 -22.27 5.88 -3.22
C GLN A 165 -22.31 5.03 -4.50
N GLY A 166 -21.46 3.99 -4.61
CA GLY A 166 -21.43 3.09 -5.77
C GLY A 166 -20.96 3.72 -7.07
N ALA A 167 -20.32 4.89 -7.02
CA ALA A 167 -19.70 5.50 -8.20
C ALA A 167 -18.53 4.63 -8.70
N LYS A 168 -18.25 4.70 -10.00
CA LYS A 168 -17.05 4.06 -10.56
C LYS A 168 -15.80 4.81 -10.10
N SER A 169 -14.69 4.11 -9.94
CA SER A 169 -13.40 4.77 -9.81
C SER A 169 -12.88 5.23 -11.17
N TRP A 170 -12.02 6.25 -11.19
CA TRP A 170 -11.41 6.75 -12.42
C TRP A 170 -10.70 5.65 -13.25
N VAL A 171 -10.22 4.58 -12.61
CA VAL A 171 -9.54 3.47 -13.31
C VAL A 171 -10.53 2.44 -13.90
N GLU A 172 -11.80 2.45 -13.49
CA GLU A 172 -12.89 1.61 -14.04
C GLU A 172 -13.66 2.30 -15.19
N GLU A 173 -13.59 3.62 -15.27
CA GLU A 173 -14.14 4.40 -16.39
C GLU A 173 -13.40 4.09 -17.70
N LYS A 174 -14.01 4.38 -18.85
CA LYS A 174 -13.37 4.19 -20.16
C LYS A 174 -12.32 5.29 -20.43
N CYS A 175 -11.62 5.20 -21.56
CA CYS A 175 -10.93 6.35 -22.14
C CYS A 175 -11.96 7.21 -22.88
N GLU A 176 -11.80 8.53 -22.83
CA GLU A 176 -12.67 9.52 -23.45
C GLU A 176 -11.81 10.67 -24.00
N ASP A 177 -12.13 11.18 -25.20
CA ASP A 177 -11.32 12.20 -25.88
C ASP A 177 -11.67 13.60 -25.38
N ILE A 178 -10.81 14.16 -24.53
CA ILE A 178 -10.98 15.50 -23.91
C ILE A 178 -10.58 16.59 -24.91
N ASN A 179 -11.38 16.78 -25.96
CA ASN A 179 -11.20 17.82 -26.96
C ASN A 179 -11.46 19.23 -26.39
N GLU A 180 -12.42 19.36 -25.47
CA GLU A 180 -12.72 20.60 -24.76
C GLU A 180 -12.58 20.40 -23.23
N PRO A 181 -11.79 21.25 -22.53
CA PRO A 181 -11.46 21.02 -21.13
C PRO A 181 -12.61 21.38 -20.18
N GLN A 182 -13.19 20.39 -19.52
CA GLN A 182 -14.25 20.54 -18.53
C GLN A 182 -13.71 21.15 -17.22
N CYS A 183 -13.61 22.48 -17.18
CA CYS A 183 -12.95 23.24 -16.11
C CYS A 183 -13.94 24.07 -15.26
N PRO A 184 -13.91 24.01 -13.91
CA PRO A 184 -14.85 24.73 -13.06
C PRO A 184 -14.56 26.24 -12.97
N PRO A 185 -15.53 27.07 -12.56
CA PRO A 185 -15.42 28.54 -12.57
C PRO A 185 -14.20 29.08 -11.79
N GLY A 186 -13.21 29.57 -12.54
CA GLY A 186 -11.90 30.02 -12.01
C GLY A 186 -10.72 29.40 -12.75
N PHE A 187 -10.93 28.25 -13.41
CA PHE A 187 -9.92 27.56 -14.23
C PHE A 187 -10.09 27.90 -15.73
N ALA A 188 -9.99 29.20 -16.07
CA ALA A 188 -10.08 29.66 -17.46
C ALA A 188 -8.92 29.18 -18.36
N LYS A 189 -7.86 28.64 -17.75
CA LYS A 189 -6.83 27.81 -18.38
C LYS A 189 -6.68 26.54 -17.52
N PRO A 190 -6.56 25.34 -18.13
CA PRO A 190 -6.31 24.12 -17.36
C PRO A 190 -5.01 24.20 -16.54
N PRO A 191 -4.98 23.65 -15.31
CA PRO A 191 -3.78 23.64 -14.47
C PRO A 191 -2.82 22.52 -14.92
N VAL A 192 -1.51 22.77 -14.86
CA VAL A 192 -0.49 21.75 -15.13
C VAL A 192 0.01 21.17 -13.81
N LEU A 193 -0.10 19.84 -13.66
CA LEU A 193 0.47 19.08 -12.53
C LEU A 193 1.66 18.25 -13.01
N LEU A 194 2.86 18.64 -12.61
CA LEU A 194 4.08 17.86 -12.84
C LEU A 194 4.28 16.86 -11.69
N PHE A 195 4.06 15.57 -11.96
CA PHE A 195 4.20 14.50 -10.98
C PHE A 195 5.45 13.68 -11.28
N SER A 196 6.35 13.53 -10.30
CA SER A 196 7.56 12.68 -10.42
C SER A 196 7.46 11.43 -9.55
N LEU A 197 8.00 10.32 -10.06
CA LEU A 197 8.25 9.08 -9.33
C LEU A 197 9.75 8.80 -9.44
N ASP A 198 10.53 9.20 -8.43
CA ASP A 198 11.99 9.09 -8.49
C ASP A 198 12.42 7.61 -8.61
N GLY A 199 13.41 7.35 -9.46
CA GLY A 199 13.86 5.99 -9.80
C GLY A 199 12.88 5.14 -10.62
N PHE A 200 11.74 5.66 -11.10
CA PHE A 200 10.80 4.89 -11.93
C PHE A 200 11.37 4.65 -13.35
N ARG A 201 12.06 3.52 -13.52
CA ARG A 201 12.63 3.07 -14.80
C ARG A 201 11.52 2.76 -15.80
N ALA A 202 11.66 3.19 -17.06
CA ALA A 202 10.65 2.96 -18.11
C ALA A 202 10.30 1.46 -18.31
N GLU A 203 11.29 0.58 -18.19
CA GLU A 203 11.11 -0.88 -18.24
C GLU A 203 10.12 -1.41 -17.18
N TYR A 204 9.94 -0.72 -16.04
CA TYR A 204 8.93 -1.13 -15.06
C TYR A 204 7.50 -1.06 -15.62
N LEU A 205 7.21 -0.14 -16.55
CA LEU A 205 5.89 -0.09 -17.19
C LEU A 205 5.79 -1.10 -18.34
N HIS A 206 6.88 -1.39 -19.04
CA HIS A 206 6.92 -2.47 -20.05
C HIS A 206 6.60 -3.83 -19.41
N THR A 207 7.26 -4.16 -18.29
CA THR A 207 7.16 -5.48 -17.64
C THR A 207 5.98 -5.59 -16.67
N TRP A 208 5.67 -4.54 -15.90
CA TRP A 208 4.71 -4.61 -14.77
C TRP A 208 3.45 -3.77 -14.96
N SER A 209 3.14 -3.30 -16.18
CA SER A 209 1.88 -2.58 -16.49
C SER A 209 0.61 -3.32 -16.02
N GLY A 210 0.59 -4.65 -16.06
CA GLY A 210 -0.52 -5.47 -15.55
C GLY A 210 -0.77 -5.31 -14.03
N LEU A 211 0.25 -4.90 -13.27
CA LEU A 211 0.16 -4.66 -11.81
C LEU A 211 -0.05 -3.17 -11.46
N LEU A 212 -0.01 -2.28 -12.45
CA LEU A 212 -0.02 -0.81 -12.27
C LEU A 212 -1.24 -0.16 -12.95
N PRO A 213 -2.49 -0.58 -12.66
CA PRO A 213 -3.66 -0.27 -13.48
C PRO A 213 -3.92 1.23 -13.68
N VAL A 214 -3.60 2.08 -12.69
CA VAL A 214 -3.73 3.54 -12.79
C VAL A 214 -2.74 4.13 -13.79
N ILE A 215 -1.46 3.75 -13.72
CA ILE A 215 -0.41 4.22 -14.64
C ILE A 215 -0.67 3.66 -16.04
N SER A 216 -1.09 2.40 -16.13
CA SER A 216 -1.49 1.75 -17.38
C SER A 216 -2.76 2.34 -18.00
N LYS A 217 -3.67 2.96 -17.23
CA LYS A 217 -4.76 3.76 -17.79
C LYS A 217 -4.25 5.10 -18.33
N LEU A 218 -3.37 5.80 -17.60
CA LEU A 218 -2.74 7.04 -18.10
C LEU A 218 -1.97 6.81 -19.40
N GLN A 219 -1.30 5.65 -19.52
CA GLN A 219 -0.61 5.21 -20.74
C GLN A 219 -1.56 4.93 -21.91
N LYS A 220 -2.76 4.39 -21.65
CA LYS A 220 -3.74 3.99 -22.68
C LYS A 220 -4.66 5.12 -23.14
N CYS A 221 -5.01 6.05 -22.25
CA CYS A 221 -5.90 7.17 -22.52
C CYS A 221 -5.16 8.51 -22.72
N GLY A 222 -3.84 8.48 -22.95
CA GLY A 222 -3.00 9.67 -23.01
C GLY A 222 -1.71 9.44 -23.79
N THR A 223 -0.89 10.50 -23.89
CA THR A 223 0.36 10.46 -24.67
C THR A 223 1.47 9.74 -23.90
N TYR A 224 2.12 8.77 -24.54
CA TYR A 224 3.19 7.96 -23.95
C TYR A 224 4.40 7.83 -24.89
N THR A 225 5.60 7.74 -24.31
CA THR A 225 6.84 7.31 -25.00
C THR A 225 7.42 6.08 -24.29
N PRO A 226 7.88 5.04 -25.03
CA PRO A 226 8.57 3.89 -24.44
C PRO A 226 9.79 4.27 -23.59
N ASN A 227 10.46 5.38 -23.90
CA ASN A 227 11.59 5.89 -23.12
C ASN A 227 11.63 7.42 -23.13
N MET A 228 11.75 8.03 -21.95
CA MET A 228 12.22 9.41 -21.81
C MET A 228 13.70 9.37 -21.45
N ARG A 229 14.56 10.03 -22.26
CA ARG A 229 16.02 10.01 -22.07
C ARG A 229 16.44 11.00 -20.97
N PRO A 230 17.07 10.55 -19.87
CA PRO A 230 17.62 11.44 -18.84
C PRO A 230 18.86 12.19 -19.34
N VAL A 231 19.23 13.26 -18.61
CA VAL A 231 20.55 13.89 -18.74
C VAL A 231 21.61 13.11 -17.94
N TYR A 232 22.86 13.25 -18.36
CA TYR A 232 24.01 12.76 -17.60
C TYR A 232 24.47 13.80 -16.55
N PRO A 233 24.81 13.40 -15.32
CA PRO A 233 24.68 12.04 -14.77
C PRO A 233 23.22 11.72 -14.41
N THR A 234 22.84 10.44 -14.51
CA THR A 234 21.47 9.96 -14.26
C THR A 234 21.15 9.93 -12.76
N LYS A 235 21.00 11.12 -12.18
CA LYS A 235 20.88 11.41 -10.75
C LYS A 235 19.66 12.31 -10.49
N THR A 236 19.06 12.17 -9.31
CA THR A 236 17.83 12.87 -8.90
C THR A 236 17.91 14.38 -9.12
N PHE A 237 18.86 15.09 -8.50
CA PHE A 237 18.87 16.56 -8.53
C PHE A 237 19.12 17.15 -9.93
N PRO A 238 20.15 16.69 -10.69
CA PRO A 238 20.37 17.15 -12.06
C PRO A 238 19.12 16.96 -12.93
N ASN A 239 18.56 15.75 -12.98
CA ASN A 239 17.43 15.46 -13.88
C ASN A 239 16.15 16.21 -13.50
N HIS A 240 15.82 16.30 -12.21
CA HIS A 240 14.65 17.07 -11.79
C HIS A 240 14.81 18.57 -12.05
N TYR A 241 16.03 19.12 -11.95
CA TYR A 241 16.27 20.54 -12.22
C TYR A 241 16.33 20.84 -13.72
N THR A 242 16.88 19.93 -14.55
CA THR A 242 16.76 19.95 -16.02
C THR A 242 15.29 19.99 -16.44
N ILE A 243 14.44 19.10 -15.92
CA ILE A 243 13.01 19.00 -16.30
C ILE A 243 12.25 20.33 -16.13
N VAL A 244 12.60 21.12 -15.12
CA VAL A 244 11.92 22.41 -14.85
C VAL A 244 12.62 23.64 -15.43
N THR A 245 13.85 23.52 -15.93
CA THR A 245 14.61 24.64 -16.54
C THR A 245 14.77 24.53 -18.05
N GLY A 246 14.69 23.32 -18.61
CA GLY A 246 15.04 23.04 -20.01
C GLY A 246 16.54 23.07 -20.31
N LEU A 247 17.39 23.20 -19.28
CA LEU A 247 18.84 23.38 -19.40
C LEU A 247 19.61 22.10 -19.08
N TYR A 248 20.81 21.94 -19.66
CA TYR A 248 21.73 20.88 -19.28
C TYR A 248 22.39 21.14 -17.92
N PRO A 249 22.88 20.10 -17.21
CA PRO A 249 23.50 20.26 -15.90
C PRO A 249 24.68 21.23 -15.83
N GLU A 250 25.50 21.28 -16.89
CA GLU A 250 26.59 22.24 -17.05
C GLU A 250 26.12 23.71 -17.08
N SER A 251 24.93 23.98 -17.62
CA SER A 251 24.36 25.32 -17.72
C SER A 251 23.55 25.73 -16.49
N HIS A 252 22.93 24.76 -15.79
CA HIS A 252 22.10 25.03 -14.62
C HIS A 252 22.80 24.81 -13.26
N GLY A 253 24.11 24.50 -13.26
CA GLY A 253 24.99 24.41 -12.09
C GLY A 253 24.86 23.11 -11.26
N ILE A 254 23.64 22.57 -11.14
CA ILE A 254 23.36 21.33 -10.39
C ILE A 254 23.85 20.08 -11.16
N ILE A 255 25.16 19.77 -11.09
CA ILE A 255 25.77 18.65 -11.84
C ILE A 255 25.69 17.26 -11.18
N ASP A 256 25.59 17.15 -9.85
CA ASP A 256 25.27 15.89 -9.12
C ASP A 256 24.64 16.22 -7.75
N ASN A 257 24.18 15.20 -7.03
CA ASN A 257 23.72 15.26 -5.64
C ASN A 257 24.83 15.64 -4.63
N LYS A 258 26.10 15.69 -5.08
CA LYS A 258 27.28 16.17 -4.35
C LYS A 258 28.17 16.95 -5.33
N ILE A 259 28.55 18.18 -5.02
CA ILE A 259 29.36 19.04 -5.91
C ILE A 259 30.41 19.75 -5.06
N TYR A 260 31.61 19.99 -5.60
CA TYR A 260 32.59 20.92 -5.04
C TYR A 260 32.83 22.04 -6.04
N ASP A 261 32.79 23.28 -5.57
CA ASP A 261 33.05 24.48 -6.34
C ASP A 261 34.42 25.03 -5.94
N PRO A 262 35.44 24.99 -6.84
CA PRO A 262 36.80 25.45 -6.53
C PRO A 262 36.92 26.98 -6.49
N HIS A 263 36.03 27.73 -7.14
CA HIS A 263 36.05 29.20 -7.13
C HIS A 263 35.45 29.75 -5.84
N ARG A 264 34.42 29.10 -5.31
CA ARG A 264 33.78 29.45 -4.02
C ARG A 264 34.34 28.65 -2.84
N ASN A 265 35.19 27.66 -3.09
CA ASN A 265 35.77 26.71 -2.12
C ASN A 265 34.75 26.09 -1.17
N VAL A 266 33.63 25.59 -1.70
CA VAL A 266 32.52 25.02 -0.91
C VAL A 266 31.96 23.75 -1.55
N SER A 267 31.38 22.89 -0.71
CA SER A 267 30.79 21.61 -1.12
C SER A 267 29.27 21.59 -0.94
N PHE A 268 28.53 21.46 -2.05
CA PHE A 268 27.10 21.16 -2.06
C PHE A 268 26.86 19.68 -1.71
N THR A 269 25.93 19.40 -0.79
CA THR A 269 25.35 18.05 -0.64
C THR A 269 23.88 18.15 -0.24
N LEU A 270 23.08 17.12 -0.55
CA LEU A 270 21.65 17.11 -0.18
C LEU A 270 21.34 17.17 1.33
N LYS A 271 22.37 17.11 2.19
CA LYS A 271 22.26 17.07 3.66
C LYS A 271 22.80 18.31 4.37
N ASN A 272 23.44 19.26 3.68
CA ASN A 272 24.06 20.43 4.31
C ASN A 272 23.34 21.75 3.98
N ALA A 273 23.76 22.84 4.63
CA ALA A 273 23.14 24.16 4.45
C ALA A 273 23.30 24.73 3.03
N GLU A 274 24.39 24.39 2.33
CA GLU A 274 24.63 24.81 0.94
C GLU A 274 23.55 24.31 -0.04
N LYS A 275 22.79 23.26 0.31
CA LYS A 275 21.58 22.85 -0.42
C LYS A 275 20.54 23.98 -0.58
N PHE A 276 20.56 24.98 0.31
CA PHE A 276 19.67 26.15 0.29
C PHE A 276 20.34 27.44 -0.21
N ASN A 277 21.61 27.40 -0.62
CA ASN A 277 22.32 28.56 -1.14
C ASN A 277 21.95 28.78 -2.63
N PRO A 278 21.35 29.92 -3.03
CA PRO A 278 20.90 30.13 -4.41
C PRO A 278 22.00 30.08 -5.47
N GLN A 279 23.27 30.29 -5.10
CA GLN A 279 24.41 30.34 -6.03
C GLN A 279 24.65 29.02 -6.81
N TRP A 280 24.11 27.89 -6.32
CA TRP A 280 24.17 26.60 -7.03
C TRP A 280 23.11 26.44 -8.14
N TYR A 281 22.05 27.24 -8.11
CA TYR A 281 20.84 27.02 -8.89
C TYR A 281 20.72 28.06 -10.00
N GLN A 282 21.32 27.77 -11.16
CA GLN A 282 21.38 28.68 -12.30
C GLN A 282 20.21 28.48 -13.27
N GLY A 283 19.93 29.48 -14.11
CA GLY A 283 18.77 29.51 -15.02
C GLY A 283 17.44 29.83 -14.31
N GLN A 284 16.33 29.70 -15.05
CA GLN A 284 14.99 30.03 -14.55
C GLN A 284 14.07 28.80 -14.54
N PRO A 285 13.72 28.24 -13.37
CA PRO A 285 12.77 27.13 -13.29
C PRO A 285 11.33 27.58 -13.60
N ILE A 286 10.53 26.67 -14.14
CA ILE A 286 9.19 26.90 -14.70
C ILE A 286 8.22 27.62 -13.75
N TRP A 287 8.35 27.43 -12.43
CA TRP A 287 7.54 28.16 -11.45
C TRP A 287 7.81 29.67 -11.46
N LEU A 288 9.07 30.10 -11.61
CA LEU A 288 9.39 31.53 -11.77
C LEU A 288 8.94 32.04 -13.14
N THR A 289 9.11 31.24 -14.21
CA THR A 289 8.59 31.58 -15.55
C THR A 289 7.08 31.83 -15.54
N ALA A 290 6.32 31.00 -14.81
CA ALA A 290 4.88 31.17 -14.62
C ALA A 290 4.55 32.44 -13.80
N MET A 291 5.26 32.67 -12.68
CA MET A 291 5.05 33.84 -11.81
C MET A 291 5.37 35.16 -12.51
N HIS A 292 6.42 35.21 -13.33
CA HIS A 292 6.74 36.38 -14.17
C HIS A 292 5.66 36.67 -15.23
N GLN A 293 4.80 35.68 -15.55
CA GLN A 293 3.66 35.81 -16.47
C GLN A 293 2.31 35.93 -15.72
N GLY A 294 2.33 36.22 -14.41
CA GLY A 294 1.13 36.41 -13.59
C GLY A 294 0.38 35.11 -13.21
N LEU A 295 0.95 33.94 -13.51
CA LEU A 295 0.43 32.64 -13.10
C LEU A 295 1.07 32.20 -11.79
N LYS A 296 0.29 31.59 -10.90
CA LYS A 296 0.76 31.17 -9.57
C LYS A 296 1.30 29.75 -9.56
N ALA A 297 2.33 29.51 -8.75
CA ALA A 297 3.02 28.21 -8.68
C ALA A 297 2.93 27.56 -7.29
N GLY A 298 2.45 26.31 -7.25
CA GLY A 298 2.45 25.46 -6.06
C GLY A 298 3.39 24.28 -6.21
N THR A 299 4.28 24.06 -5.24
CA THR A 299 5.24 22.95 -5.24
C THR A 299 5.17 22.14 -3.94
N PHE A 300 5.22 20.82 -4.06
CA PHE A 300 5.35 19.91 -2.92
C PHE A 300 6.54 18.97 -3.17
N PHE A 301 7.72 19.38 -2.67
CA PHE A 301 9.00 18.70 -2.83
C PHE A 301 9.48 18.59 -4.30
N TRP A 302 10.04 19.69 -4.84
CA TRP A 302 10.87 19.64 -6.05
C TRP A 302 12.28 20.21 -5.77
N PRO A 303 13.37 19.61 -6.28
CA PRO A 303 14.72 20.18 -6.18
C PRO A 303 14.79 21.64 -6.63
N GLY A 304 15.30 22.52 -5.76
CA GLY A 304 15.33 23.98 -5.97
C GLY A 304 14.05 24.73 -5.58
N SER A 305 12.89 24.08 -5.40
CA SER A 305 11.64 24.79 -5.07
C SER A 305 11.55 25.27 -3.61
N ASP A 306 12.41 24.77 -2.72
CA ASP A 306 12.62 25.28 -1.37
C ASP A 306 13.90 26.16 -1.24
N VAL A 307 14.35 26.71 -2.37
CA VAL A 307 15.49 27.63 -2.49
C VAL A 307 15.04 28.97 -3.12
N ARG A 308 15.65 30.07 -2.69
CA ARG A 308 15.31 31.44 -3.12
C ARG A 308 15.99 31.81 -4.44
N ILE A 309 15.63 31.13 -5.52
CA ILE A 309 16.19 31.32 -6.86
C ILE A 309 15.73 32.68 -7.40
N ASN A 310 16.65 33.48 -7.96
CA ASN A 310 16.41 34.87 -8.39
C ASN A 310 15.61 35.71 -7.36
N GLY A 311 15.98 35.61 -6.08
CA GLY A 311 15.32 36.34 -4.98
C GLY A 311 13.94 35.83 -4.54
N THR A 312 13.38 34.83 -5.24
CA THR A 312 11.96 34.45 -5.17
C THR A 312 11.75 32.97 -4.82
N PHE A 313 10.60 32.62 -4.24
CA PHE A 313 10.11 31.26 -4.02
C PHE A 313 8.78 31.07 -4.79
N PRO A 314 8.33 29.84 -5.09
CA PRO A 314 6.95 29.58 -5.52
C PRO A 314 5.93 30.17 -4.53
N ASP A 315 4.75 30.61 -4.99
CA ASP A 315 3.65 31.13 -4.15
C ASP A 315 3.35 30.22 -2.94
N LEU A 316 3.41 28.91 -3.17
CA LEU A 316 3.28 27.89 -2.15
C LEU A 316 4.36 26.83 -2.37
N TYR A 317 5.22 26.62 -1.37
CA TYR A 317 6.24 25.58 -1.39
C TYR A 317 6.31 24.84 -0.05
N ARG A 318 6.96 23.67 -0.05
CA ARG A 318 7.29 22.92 1.17
C ARG A 318 8.78 22.59 1.20
N LYS A 319 9.46 22.96 2.29
CA LYS A 319 10.83 22.47 2.59
C LYS A 319 10.82 20.95 2.63
N TYR A 320 11.79 20.32 1.96
CA TYR A 320 11.84 18.86 1.81
C TYR A 320 11.84 18.13 3.16
N ASN A 321 10.94 17.14 3.31
CA ASN A 321 10.88 16.26 4.48
C ASN A 321 10.43 14.84 4.07
N GLY A 322 11.39 13.91 3.99
CA GLY A 322 11.15 12.52 3.58
C GLY A 322 10.30 11.69 4.56
N TYR A 323 9.99 12.18 5.75
CA TYR A 323 9.07 11.52 6.69
C TYR A 323 7.59 11.80 6.39
N VAL A 324 7.28 12.71 5.45
CA VAL A 324 5.89 12.99 5.05
C VAL A 324 5.38 11.86 4.16
N LYS A 325 4.37 11.12 4.64
CA LYS A 325 3.73 10.01 3.91
C LYS A 325 3.15 10.51 2.58
N HIS A 326 3.45 9.82 1.46
CA HIS A 326 3.04 10.17 0.09
C HIS A 326 1.57 10.61 -0.07
N ARG A 327 0.62 9.98 0.65
CA ARG A 327 -0.80 10.35 0.63
C ARG A 327 -1.05 11.80 1.06
N VAL A 328 -0.30 12.31 2.03
CA VAL A 328 -0.37 13.71 2.48
C VAL A 328 0.13 14.66 1.38
N CYS A 329 1.19 14.28 0.65
CA CYS A 329 1.69 15.05 -0.48
C CYS A 329 0.60 15.21 -1.55
N VAL A 330 -0.06 14.11 -1.94
CA VAL A 330 -1.15 14.13 -2.94
C VAL A 330 -2.33 14.98 -2.48
N CYS A 331 -2.83 14.78 -1.26
CA CYS A 331 -3.93 15.59 -0.73
C CYS A 331 -3.58 17.09 -0.69
N VAL A 332 -2.37 17.46 -0.27
CA VAL A 332 -1.96 18.87 -0.25
C VAL A 332 -1.76 19.41 -1.67
N CYS A 333 -1.22 18.65 -2.63
CA CYS A 333 -1.13 19.10 -4.03
C CYS A 333 -2.52 19.42 -4.61
N VAL A 334 -3.51 18.55 -4.42
CA VAL A 334 -4.89 18.79 -4.89
C VAL A 334 -5.49 20.03 -4.22
N CYS A 335 -5.41 20.14 -2.89
CA CYS A 335 -5.87 21.32 -2.16
C CYS A 335 -5.12 22.61 -2.56
N VAL A 336 -3.83 22.53 -2.88
CA VAL A 336 -3.02 23.66 -3.36
C VAL A 336 -3.48 24.10 -4.74
N CYS A 337 -3.68 23.20 -5.70
CA CYS A 337 -4.22 23.54 -7.03
C CYS A 337 -5.57 24.26 -6.93
N VAL A 338 -6.47 23.80 -6.04
CA VAL A 338 -7.77 24.46 -5.78
C VAL A 338 -7.58 25.84 -5.12
N CYS A 339 -6.82 25.92 -4.03
CA CYS A 339 -6.63 27.17 -3.27
C CYS A 339 -5.89 28.25 -4.06
N VAL A 340 -4.92 27.88 -4.90
CA VAL A 340 -4.16 28.80 -5.77
C VAL A 340 -5.11 29.53 -6.72
N CYS A 341 -6.01 28.80 -7.37
CA CYS A 341 -6.99 29.35 -8.30
C CYS A 341 -8.12 30.12 -7.59
N MET A 342 -8.61 29.65 -6.43
CA MET A 342 -9.54 30.44 -5.61
C MET A 342 -8.96 31.79 -5.21
N ARG A 343 -7.70 31.81 -4.73
CA ARG A 343 -7.00 33.05 -4.33
C ARG A 343 -6.60 33.93 -5.53
N ALA A 344 -6.88 33.53 -6.77
CA ALA A 344 -6.75 34.39 -7.95
C ALA A 344 -7.99 35.28 -8.17
N ARG A 345 -9.13 34.99 -7.55
CA ARG A 345 -10.35 35.83 -7.63
C ARG A 345 -10.46 36.92 -6.54
N SER A 346 -9.59 36.92 -5.53
CA SER A 346 -9.74 37.79 -4.35
C SER A 346 -8.98 39.12 -4.38
N PHE A 347 -8.25 39.44 -5.45
CA PHE A 347 -7.64 40.76 -5.66
C PHE A 347 -8.31 41.44 -6.86
N GLY A 348 -9.45 42.09 -6.61
CA GLY A 348 -10.30 42.64 -7.66
C GLY A 348 -11.39 43.61 -7.19
N ARG A 349 -11.20 44.30 -6.06
CA ARG A 349 -12.03 45.43 -5.56
C ARG A 349 -11.37 46.07 -4.33
N ALA A 350 -10.43 47.00 -4.53
CA ALA A 350 -9.82 47.81 -3.46
C ALA A 350 -9.08 49.07 -3.98
N ILE A 351 -9.50 49.65 -5.11
CA ILE A 351 -9.08 51.00 -5.54
C ILE A 351 -10.32 51.70 -6.08
N ASN A 352 -10.70 52.79 -5.41
CA ASN A 352 -11.60 53.85 -5.83
C ASN A 352 -11.34 55.05 -4.88
#